data_AF-A0A952VZ13-F1
#
_entry.id   AF-A0A952VZ13-F1
#
_cell.length_a   1.000
_cell.length_b   1.000
_cell.length_c   1.000
_cell.angle_alpha   90.00
_cell.angle_beta   90.00
_cell.angle_gamma   90.00
#
_symmetry.space_group_name_H-M   'P 1'
#
loop_
_entity.id
_entity.type
_entity.pdbx_description
1 polymer ?
#
loop_
_entity_poly.entity_id
_entity_poly.type
_entity_poly.pdbx_seq_one_letter_code
_entity_poly.pdbx_strand_id
1 'polypeptide(L)' 'MAISKDEVLELVNQFPDQIEIEELIYRLYLREKLEAAEADISTGRILSTEELRAESSKWRR' A
#
# COMPACT_ATOMS: atom_id res chain seq x y z
N MET A 1 9.83 6.49 0.79
CA MET A 1 10.55 5.24 0.48
C MET A 1 11.18 5.37 -0.91
N ALA A 2 12.28 4.67 -1.18
CA ALA A 2 12.89 4.65 -2.52
C ALA A 2 12.75 3.23 -3.07
N ILE A 3 12.18 3.10 -4.26
CA ILE A 3 12.10 1.83 -5.00
C ILE A 3 13.26 1.78 -6.01
N SER A 4 13.88 0.61 -6.17
CA SER A 4 14.93 0.45 -7.17
C SER A 4 14.35 0.43 -8.58
N LYS A 5 15.17 0.77 -9.59
CA LYS A 5 14.75 0.68 -11.00
C LYS A 5 14.36 -0.76 -11.37
N ASP A 6 15.07 -1.75 -10.83
CA ASP A 6 14.84 -3.15 -11.16
C ASP A 6 13.49 -3.64 -10.61
N GLU A 7 13.13 -3.27 -9.38
CA GLU A 7 11.80 -3.56 -8.83
C GLU A 7 10.67 -2.91 -9.63
N VAL A 8 10.88 -1.68 -10.13
CA VAL A 8 9.89 -1.03 -11.02
C VAL A 8 9.73 -1.82 -12.30
N LEU A 9 10.83 -2.31 -12.89
CA LEU A 9 10.79 -3.12 -14.10
C LEU A 9 10.10 -4.47 -13.88
N GLU A 10 10.38 -5.14 -12.76
CA GLU A 10 9.72 -6.40 -12.39
C GLU A 10 8.21 -6.22 -12.24
N LEU A 11 7.77 -5.11 -11.64
CA LEU A 11 6.36 -4.78 -11.49
C LEU A 11 5.71 -4.50 -12.86
N VAL A 12 6.35 -3.68 -13.70
CA VAL A 12 5.84 -3.36 -15.03
C VAL A 12 5.76 -4.61 -15.91
N ASN A 13 6.69 -5.55 -15.79
CA ASN A 13 6.68 -6.81 -16.53
C ASN A 13 5.50 -7.73 -16.18
N GLN A 14 4.81 -7.48 -15.05
CA GLN A 14 3.61 -8.23 -14.66
C GLN A 14 2.31 -7.60 -15.19
N PHE A 15 2.39 -6.42 -15.81
CA PHE A 15 1.21 -5.75 -16.36
C PHE A 15 0.79 -6.31 -17.71
N PRO A 16 -0.50 -6.22 -18.04
CA PRO A 16 -0.97 -6.50 -19.39
C PRO A 16 -0.34 -5.51 -20.40
N ASP A 17 -0.34 -5.90 -21.67
CA ASP A 17 0.19 -5.08 -22.78
C ASP A 17 -0.40 -3.66 -22.83
N GLN A 18 -1.64 -3.49 -22.36
CA GLN A 18 -2.30 -2.21 -22.19
C GLN A 18 -2.89 -2.10 -20.79
N ILE A 19 -2.59 -0.99 -20.12
CA ILE A 19 -3.09 -0.64 -18.80
C ILE A 19 -3.40 0.85 -18.77
N GLU A 20 -4.46 1.23 -18.07
CA GLU A 20 -4.79 2.63 -17.84
C GLU A 20 -3.74 3.28 -16.93
N ILE A 21 -3.37 4.53 -17.21
CA ILE A 21 -2.36 5.27 -16.44
C ILE A 21 -2.78 5.37 -14.96
N GLU A 22 -4.07 5.58 -14.71
CA GLU A 22 -4.63 5.66 -13.36
C GLU A 22 -4.46 4.34 -12.60
N GLU A 23 -4.62 3.20 -13.27
CA GLU A 23 -4.42 1.88 -12.67
C GLU A 23 -2.93 1.61 -12.39
N LEU A 24 -2.04 2.00 -13.30
CA LEU A 24 -0.59 1.93 -13.08
C LEU A 24 -0.18 2.68 -11.80
N ILE A 25 -0.63 3.93 -11.65
CA ILE A 25 -0.33 4.76 -10.48
C ILE A 25 -0.94 4.12 -9.22
N TYR A 26 -2.17 3.64 -9.31
CA TYR A 26 -2.85 2.98 -8.19
C TYR A 26 -2.08 1.74 -7.72
N ARG A 27 -1.64 0.88 -8.63
CA ARG A 27 -0.88 -0.33 -8.29
C ARG A 27 0.44 -0.02 -7.60
N LEU A 28 1.16 1.00 -8.07
CA LEU A 28 2.39 1.48 -7.43
C LEU A 28 2.13 1.97 -6.00
N TYR A 29 1.10 2.79 -5.82
CA TYR A 29 0.72 3.30 -4.51
C TYR A 29 0.26 2.18 -3.57
N LEU A 30 -0.54 1.24 -4.06
CA LEU A 30 -1.04 0.11 -3.27
C LEU A 30 0.12 -0.76 -2.78
N ARG A 31 1.12 -1.04 -3.63
CA ARG A 31 2.32 -1.78 -3.23
C ARG A 31 3.03 -1.11 -2.04
N GLU A 32 3.25 0.21 -2.10
CA GLU A 32 3.84 0.95 -0.99
C GLU A 32 3.03 0.78 0.30
N LYS A 33 1.69 0.85 0.22
CA LYS A 33 0.83 0.65 1.39
C LYS A 33 0.89 -0.75 1.96
N LEU A 34 1.03 -1.77 1.11
CA LEU A 34 1.17 -3.15 1.56
C LEU A 34 2.51 -3.36 2.27
N GLU A 35 3.62 -2.87 1.72
CA GLU A 35 4.94 -2.96 2.35
C GLU A 35 4.98 -2.25 3.71
N ALA A 36 4.36 -1.06 3.80
CA ALA A 36 4.21 -0.35 5.05
C ALA A 36 3.37 -1.16 6.06
N ALA A 37 2.27 -1.77 5.61
CA ALA A 37 1.43 -2.59 6.47
C ALA A 37 2.15 -3.86 6.98
N GLU A 38 2.94 -4.52 6.14
CA GLU A 38 3.77 -5.66 6.54
C GLU A 38 4.83 -5.25 7.59
N ALA A 39 5.46 -4.09 7.39
CA ALA A 39 6.38 -3.53 8.37
C ALA A 39 5.67 -3.19 9.70
N ASP A 40 4.47 -2.62 9.65
CA ASP A 40 3.66 -2.31 10.83
C ASP A 40 3.29 -3.59 11.60
N ILE A 41 2.87 -4.64 10.89
CA ILE A 41 2.57 -5.96 11.48
C ILE A 41 3.81 -6.56 12.15
N SER A 42 4.95 -6.61 11.45
CA SER A 42 6.19 -7.20 11.99
C SER A 42 6.74 -6.44 13.20
N THR A 43 6.50 -5.13 13.28
CA THR A 43 6.91 -4.27 14.40
C THR A 43 5.88 -4.17 15.52
N GLY A 44 4.73 -4.85 15.39
CA GLY A 44 3.64 -4.83 16.36
C GLY A 44 2.87 -3.50 16.41
N ARG A 45 3.04 -2.63 15.41
CA ARG A 45 2.25 -1.40 15.23
C ARG A 45 0.88 -1.71 14.62
N ILE A 46 0.09 -2.50 15.35
CA ILE A 46 -1.25 -2.94 14.96
C ILE A 46 -2.30 -2.39 15.93
N LEU A 47 -3.54 -2.28 15.45
CA LEU A 47 -4.68 -1.91 16.26
C LEU A 47 -5.64 -3.09 16.36
N SER A 48 -6.22 -3.30 17.53
CA SER A 48 -7.40 -4.14 17.70
C SER A 48 -8.62 -3.53 17.01
N THR A 49 -9.65 -4.35 16.81
CA THR A 49 -10.91 -3.91 16.21
C THR A 49 -11.57 -2.77 17.00
N GLU A 50 -11.56 -2.85 18.33
CA GLU A 50 -12.06 -1.80 19.23
C GLU A 50 -11.28 -0.49 19.07
N GLU A 51 -9.94 -0.55 19.06
CA GLU A 51 -9.08 0.63 18.89
C GLU A 51 -9.30 1.28 17.51
N LEU A 52 -9.40 0.48 16.45
CA LEU A 52 -9.68 0.98 15.10
C LEU A 52 -11.03 1.69 15.01
N ARG A 53 -12.08 1.17 15.67
CA ARG A 53 -13.39 1.82 15.74
C ARG A 53 -13.34 3.15 16.49
N ALA A 54 -12.61 3.20 17.60
CA ALA A 54 -12.43 4.42 18.38
C ALA A 54 -11.69 5.50 17.56
N GLU A 55 -10.58 5.17 16.90
CA GLU A 55 -9.82 6.11 16.08
C GLU A 55 -10.62 6.60 14.86
N SER A 56 -11.26 5.70 14.11
CA SER A 56 -12.06 6.07 12.92
C SER A 56 -13.26 6.95 13.25
N SER A 57 -13.81 6.86 14.46
CA SER A 57 -14.88 7.75 14.92
C SER A 57 -14.45 9.22 15.02
N LYS A 58 -13.15 9.49 15.25
CA LYS A 58 -12.61 10.85 15.36
C LYS A 58 -12.58 11.57 14.02
N TRP A 59 -12.55 10.85 12.91
CA TRP A 59 -12.48 11.42 11.55
C TRP A 59 -13.86 11.82 11.00
N ARG A 60 -14.95 11.46 11.70
CA ARG A 60 -16.34 11.83 11.34
C ARG A 60 -16.79 13.16 11.98
N ARG A 61 -15.85 13.98 12.45
CA ARG A 61 -16.09 15.30 13.04
C ARG A 61 -15.58 16.38 12.10
#